data_AF-A0AA35JMY0-F1
#
_entry.id   AF-A0AA35JMY0-F1
#
_cell.length_a   1.000
_cell.length_b   1.000
_cell.length_c   1.000
_cell.angle_alpha   90.00
_cell.angle_beta   90.00
_cell.angle_gamma   90.00
#
_symmetry.space_group_name_H-M   'P 1'
#
loop_
_entity.id
_entity.type
_entity.pdbx_description
1 polymer ?
#
loop_
_entity_poly.entity_id
_entity_poly.type
_entity_poly.pdbx_seq_one_letter_code
_entity_poly.pdbx_strand_id
1 'polypeptide(L)'
;MLGKEESQNAHSGQEIENELPFMERPWFKKAYEKAIEFHERDELLDARDRLELSKAYRSIAKAQMWGGWLGFSTVFFTPFAYRYYKTNAIKGVRVPRNFVLGVMALFFATNIAGRSMYKRKLNERDPTGALNDSYANNYGDNDFEAAQPDQTQEVPRNQRQYDMMRLLNLGAPSKWSMYFYITYQNPERRLPDPKVKLEQIKKSGVFNGSPFLNQRDPIGLYRNKGKKSSGRNEWGKDDNDSLSSWEKVRNGEDGSLSSWENIRSLGKGQLQAPDAQKEDGADVFSSGFSDDSNDIGKSYSDERLLPSGNDR
;
A
#
# COMPACT_ATOMS: atom_id res chain seq x y z
N MET A 1 -8.42 0.69 77.35
CA MET A 1 -7.74 0.54 76.05
C MET A 1 -8.59 -0.33 75.15
N LEU A 2 -9.31 0.29 74.22
CA LEU A 2 -10.05 -0.38 73.15
C LEU A 2 -10.17 0.66 72.02
N GLY A 3 -9.16 0.70 71.17
CA GLY A 3 -9.16 1.52 69.97
C GLY A 3 -10.08 0.89 68.95
N LYS A 4 -11.11 1.63 68.53
CA LYS A 4 -11.88 1.31 67.33
C LYS A 4 -11.07 1.80 66.13
N GLU A 5 -10.56 0.86 65.36
CA GLU A 5 -10.09 1.12 63.99
C GLU A 5 -11.32 1.31 63.11
N GLU A 6 -11.53 2.54 62.66
CA GLU A 6 -12.43 2.84 61.54
C GLU A 6 -11.72 2.44 60.24
N SER A 7 -12.14 1.29 59.70
CA SER A 7 -11.80 0.90 58.33
C SER A 7 -12.52 1.81 57.33
N GLN A 8 -11.88 2.92 56.97
CA GLN A 8 -12.18 3.64 55.74
C GLN A 8 -11.74 2.80 54.54
N ASN A 9 -12.62 1.91 54.07
CA ASN A 9 -12.49 1.27 52.77
C ASN A 9 -13.79 1.50 51.99
N ALA A 10 -13.93 2.72 51.50
CA ALA A 10 -14.92 3.11 50.49
C ALA A 10 -14.17 3.80 49.33
N HIS A 11 -13.38 3.00 48.62
CA HIS A 11 -12.85 3.32 47.29
C HIS A 11 -13.33 2.23 46.31
N SER A 12 -14.64 2.16 46.13
CA SER A 12 -15.28 1.34 45.10
C SER A 12 -16.51 2.09 44.61
N GLY A 13 -16.31 2.99 43.65
CA GLY A 13 -17.40 3.84 43.13
C GLY A 13 -17.01 4.92 42.13
N GLN A 14 -15.74 5.02 41.75
CA GLN A 14 -15.30 5.83 40.60
C GLN A 14 -14.93 4.91 39.42
N GLU A 15 -15.87 4.07 39.00
CA GLU A 15 -15.90 3.52 37.63
C GLU A 15 -16.74 4.43 36.70
N ILE A 16 -16.79 5.72 37.03
CA ILE A 16 -17.36 6.74 36.14
C ILE A 16 -16.31 7.04 35.09
N GLU A 17 -16.48 6.40 33.93
CA GLU A 17 -16.55 7.13 32.67
C GLU A 17 -15.46 8.18 32.47
N ASN A 18 -14.21 7.75 32.40
CA ASN A 18 -13.25 8.45 31.52
C ASN A 18 -13.60 8.11 30.07
N GLU A 19 -14.84 8.42 29.65
CA GLU A 19 -15.21 8.46 28.24
C GLU A 19 -14.39 9.58 27.63
N LEU A 20 -13.36 9.22 26.87
CA LEU A 20 -12.48 10.21 26.28
C LEU A 20 -13.32 11.16 25.41
N PRO A 21 -13.10 12.49 25.47
CA PRO A 21 -13.97 13.49 24.85
C PRO A 21 -14.04 13.40 23.31
N PHE A 22 -13.22 12.54 22.69
CA PHE A 22 -13.31 12.25 21.26
C PHE A 22 -14.25 11.07 20.92
N MET A 23 -14.62 10.22 21.88
CA MET A 23 -15.48 9.05 21.66
C MET A 23 -16.92 9.44 21.32
N GLU A 24 -17.39 10.58 21.85
CA GLU A 24 -18.72 11.10 21.57
C GLU A 24 -18.85 11.65 20.14
N ARG A 25 -17.72 11.93 19.47
CA ARG A 25 -17.73 12.57 18.15
C ARG A 25 -18.36 11.66 17.10
N PRO A 26 -19.24 12.18 16.22
CA PRO A 26 -19.97 11.36 15.25
C PRO A 26 -19.06 10.67 14.24
N TRP A 27 -17.93 11.28 13.87
CA TRP A 27 -16.95 10.65 12.98
C TRP A 27 -16.26 9.45 13.64
N PHE A 28 -16.05 9.49 14.96
CA PHE A 28 -15.39 8.41 15.69
C PHE A 28 -16.33 7.20 15.81
N LYS A 29 -17.59 7.42 16.18
CA LYS A 29 -18.62 6.36 16.23
C LYS A 29 -18.73 5.61 14.89
N LYS A 30 -18.81 6.35 13.77
CA LYS A 30 -18.82 5.78 12.42
C LYS A 30 -17.53 5.02 12.09
N ALA A 31 -16.37 5.57 12.43
CA ALA A 31 -15.09 4.91 12.18
C ALA A 31 -14.94 3.62 13.01
N TYR A 32 -15.44 3.63 14.25
CA TYR A 32 -15.44 2.50 15.16
C TYR A 32 -16.37 1.39 14.67
N GLU A 33 -17.59 1.73 14.26
CA GLU A 33 -18.54 0.80 13.63
C GLU A 33 -17.94 0.16 12.38
N LYS A 34 -17.33 0.97 11.49
CA LYS A 34 -16.61 0.46 10.32
C LYS A 34 -15.40 -0.41 10.68
N ALA A 35 -14.73 -0.13 11.80
CA ALA A 35 -13.62 -0.96 12.26
C ALA A 35 -14.08 -2.32 12.78
N ILE A 36 -15.23 -2.37 13.47
CA ILE A 36 -15.88 -3.63 13.89
C ILE A 36 -16.28 -4.43 12.65
N GLU A 37 -17.02 -3.81 11.73
CA GLU A 37 -17.43 -4.43 10.47
C GLU A 37 -16.22 -4.96 9.68
N PHE A 38 -15.12 -4.21 9.66
CA PHE A 38 -13.88 -4.66 9.03
C PHE A 38 -13.28 -5.88 9.71
N HIS A 39 -13.21 -5.90 11.04
CA HIS A 39 -12.65 -7.02 11.78
C HIS A 39 -13.46 -8.30 11.55
N GLU A 40 -14.79 -8.22 11.66
CA GLU A 40 -15.70 -9.35 11.42
C GLU A 40 -15.54 -9.91 10.00
N ARG A 41 -15.43 -9.04 8.99
CA ARG A 41 -15.21 -9.47 7.61
C ARG A 41 -13.79 -9.99 7.35
N ASP A 42 -12.78 -9.47 8.05
CA ASP A 42 -11.39 -9.94 7.91
C ASP A 42 -11.19 -11.33 8.52
N GLU A 43 -11.90 -11.66 9.59
CA GLU A 43 -11.86 -13.00 10.20
C GLU A 43 -12.34 -14.08 9.23
N LEU A 44 -13.33 -13.77 8.39
CA LEU A 44 -13.88 -14.67 7.37
C LEU A 44 -12.96 -14.83 6.14
N LEU A 45 -11.89 -14.04 6.02
CA LEU A 45 -11.00 -14.11 4.85
C LEU A 45 -9.95 -15.20 4.97
N ASP A 46 -9.98 -16.12 4.00
CA ASP A 46 -8.94 -17.13 3.82
C ASP A 46 -7.60 -16.52 3.37
N ALA A 47 -6.51 -17.28 3.55
CA ALA A 47 -5.19 -16.89 3.09
C ALA A 47 -5.18 -16.57 1.57
N ARG A 48 -5.83 -17.40 0.75
CA ARG A 48 -5.90 -17.17 -0.70
C ARG A 48 -6.67 -15.88 -1.03
N ASP A 49 -7.69 -15.54 -0.26
CA ASP A 49 -8.50 -14.33 -0.46
C ASP A 49 -7.69 -13.07 -0.16
N ARG A 50 -6.93 -13.11 0.94
CA ARG A 50 -5.97 -12.07 1.31
C ARG A 50 -4.94 -11.85 0.21
N LEU A 51 -4.40 -12.92 -0.37
CA LEU A 51 -3.45 -12.78 -1.49
C LEU A 51 -4.10 -12.09 -2.70
N GLU A 52 -5.32 -12.43 -3.06
CA GLU A 52 -6.02 -11.80 -4.19
C GLU A 52 -6.43 -10.35 -3.93
N LEU A 53 -6.87 -10.03 -2.71
CA LEU A 53 -7.10 -8.67 -2.27
C LEU A 53 -5.80 -7.86 -2.32
N SER A 54 -4.68 -8.43 -1.88
CA SER A 54 -3.37 -7.77 -1.92
C SER A 54 -2.97 -7.40 -3.36
N LYS A 55 -3.20 -8.31 -4.32
CA LYS A 55 -2.93 -8.11 -5.75
C LYS A 55 -3.87 -7.07 -6.36
N ALA A 56 -5.16 -7.11 -6.00
CA ALA A 56 -6.14 -6.14 -6.48
C ALA A 56 -5.77 -4.72 -6.02
N TYR A 57 -5.53 -4.53 -4.73
CA TYR A 57 -5.11 -3.24 -4.18
C TYR A 57 -3.75 -2.78 -4.71
N ARG A 58 -2.81 -3.70 -4.95
CA ARG A 58 -1.53 -3.37 -5.60
C ARG A 58 -1.75 -2.84 -7.01
N SER A 59 -2.66 -3.44 -7.77
CA SER A 59 -2.98 -3.01 -9.12
C SER A 59 -3.64 -1.62 -9.14
N ILE A 60 -4.52 -1.33 -8.17
CA ILE A 60 -5.14 -0.01 -7.99
C ILE A 60 -4.08 1.04 -7.63
N ALA A 61 -3.19 0.73 -6.69
CA ALA A 61 -2.09 1.63 -6.31
C ALA A 61 -1.15 1.93 -7.49
N LYS A 62 -0.81 0.91 -8.30
CA LYS A 62 -0.04 1.09 -9.53
C LYS A 62 -0.79 1.99 -10.53
N ALA A 63 -2.08 1.79 -10.73
CA ALA A 63 -2.88 2.63 -11.63
C ALA A 63 -2.93 4.09 -11.15
N GLN A 64 -3.06 4.32 -9.84
CA GLN A 64 -2.98 5.66 -9.24
C GLN A 64 -1.63 6.34 -9.49
N MET A 65 -0.54 5.59 -9.31
CA MET A 65 0.82 6.09 -9.53
C MET A 65 1.06 6.41 -11.01
N TRP A 66 0.80 5.46 -11.92
CA TRP A 66 0.99 5.65 -13.35
C TRP A 66 0.03 6.70 -13.92
N GLY A 67 -1.23 6.70 -13.50
CA GLY A 67 -2.21 7.71 -13.91
C GLY A 67 -1.80 9.12 -13.48
N GLY A 68 -1.30 9.27 -12.25
CA GLY A 68 -0.75 10.54 -11.76
C GLY A 68 0.44 11.03 -12.57
N TRP A 69 1.43 10.15 -12.82
CA TRP A 69 2.61 10.48 -13.61
C TRP A 69 2.28 10.81 -15.07
N LEU A 70 1.33 10.09 -15.68
CA LEU A 70 0.86 10.38 -17.03
C LEU A 70 0.16 11.74 -17.08
N GLY A 71 -0.79 12.00 -16.16
CA GLY A 71 -1.50 13.28 -16.10
C GLY A 71 -0.57 14.47 -15.88
N PHE A 72 0.41 14.33 -14.97
CA PHE A 72 1.47 15.31 -14.78
C PHE A 72 2.26 15.55 -16.06
N SER A 73 2.77 14.47 -16.67
CA SER A 73 3.65 14.53 -17.82
C SER A 73 2.96 15.19 -19.01
N THR A 74 1.69 14.85 -19.26
CA THR A 74 0.91 15.51 -20.32
C THR A 74 0.88 17.02 -20.11
N VAL A 75 0.42 17.51 -18.96
CA VAL A 75 0.29 18.96 -18.73
C VAL A 75 1.65 19.66 -18.67
N PHE A 76 2.67 19.01 -18.09
CA PHE A 76 4.00 19.58 -17.95
C PHE A 76 4.74 19.68 -19.29
N PHE A 77 4.71 18.62 -20.11
CA PHE A 77 5.47 18.56 -21.36
C PHE A 77 4.75 19.20 -22.56
N THR A 78 3.41 19.24 -22.59
CA THR A 78 2.64 19.87 -23.69
C THR A 78 3.14 21.26 -24.10
N PRO A 79 3.37 22.24 -23.19
CA PRO A 79 3.84 23.57 -23.59
C PRO A 79 5.26 23.58 -24.17
N PHE A 80 6.13 22.66 -23.74
CA PHE A 80 7.47 22.50 -24.31
C PHE A 80 7.40 21.88 -25.71
N ALA A 81 6.60 20.82 -25.86
CA ALA A 81 6.38 20.17 -27.15
C ALA A 81 5.78 21.15 -28.17
N TYR A 82 4.77 21.93 -27.76
CA TYR A 82 4.16 22.96 -28.60
C TYR A 82 5.15 24.04 -29.04
N ARG A 83 5.99 24.52 -28.11
CA ARG A 83 6.99 25.55 -28.42
C ARG A 83 8.11 25.01 -29.30
N TYR A 84 8.58 23.80 -29.02
CA TYR A 84 9.58 23.11 -29.81
C TYR A 84 9.09 22.93 -31.26
N TYR A 85 7.85 22.47 -31.44
CA TYR A 85 7.24 22.31 -32.76
C TYR A 85 7.17 23.62 -33.56
N LYS A 86 6.85 24.75 -32.92
CA LYS A 86 6.72 26.05 -33.62
C LYS A 86 8.03 26.79 -33.85
N THR A 87 9.00 26.66 -32.96
CA THR A 87 10.18 27.54 -32.93
C THR A 87 11.51 26.81 -32.95
N ASN A 88 11.52 25.47 -32.89
CA ASN A 88 12.70 24.63 -32.66
C ASN A 88 13.52 25.06 -31.43
N ALA A 89 12.89 25.79 -30.49
CA ALA A 89 13.54 26.35 -29.32
C ALA A 89 12.71 26.09 -28.05
N ILE A 90 13.42 25.77 -26.96
CA ILE A 90 12.82 25.46 -25.64
C ILE A 90 12.73 26.73 -24.77
N LYS A 91 13.48 27.78 -25.12
CA LYS A 91 13.63 29.00 -24.30
C LYS A 91 12.35 29.80 -24.20
N GLY A 92 11.91 30.12 -22.98
CA GLY A 92 10.85 31.08 -22.65
C GLY A 92 9.54 30.46 -22.13
N VAL A 93 9.50 29.16 -21.87
CA VAL A 93 8.37 28.51 -21.19
C VAL A 93 8.44 28.87 -19.71
N ARG A 94 7.32 29.33 -19.13
CA ARG A 94 7.23 29.65 -17.69
C ARG A 94 7.13 28.36 -16.86
N VAL A 95 8.27 27.74 -16.59
CA VAL A 95 8.37 26.44 -15.89
C VAL A 95 7.59 26.38 -14.57
N PRO A 96 7.67 27.37 -13.66
CA PRO A 96 6.98 27.27 -12.36
C PRO A 96 5.46 27.18 -12.49
N ARG A 97 4.87 27.93 -13.43
CA ARG A 97 3.41 27.91 -13.66
C ARG A 97 2.94 26.54 -14.18
N ASN A 98 3.68 25.98 -15.14
CA ASN A 98 3.34 24.68 -15.72
C ASN A 98 3.56 23.54 -14.73
N PHE A 99 4.56 23.66 -13.85
CA PHE A 99 4.77 22.71 -12.76
C PHE A 99 3.56 22.67 -11.81
N VAL A 100 3.06 23.82 -11.35
CA VAL A 100 1.88 23.88 -10.48
C VAL A 100 0.65 23.26 -11.17
N LEU A 101 0.43 23.58 -12.45
CA LEU A 101 -0.64 22.97 -13.24
C LEU A 101 -0.45 21.44 -13.38
N GLY A 102 0.79 21.00 -13.57
CA GLY A 102 1.15 19.58 -13.60
C GLY A 102 0.83 18.88 -12.30
N VAL A 103 1.16 19.48 -11.15
CA VAL A 103 0.85 18.92 -9.81
C VAL A 103 -0.67 18.81 -9.61
N MET A 104 -1.44 19.83 -10.01
CA MET A 104 -2.90 19.75 -9.96
C MET A 104 -3.44 18.62 -10.85
N ALA A 105 -2.91 18.50 -12.08
CA ALA A 105 -3.27 17.43 -13.01
C ALA A 105 -2.94 16.04 -12.44
N LEU A 106 -1.80 15.90 -11.75
CA LEU A 106 -1.40 14.68 -11.05
C LEU A 106 -2.47 14.25 -10.04
N PHE A 107 -2.93 15.16 -9.17
CA PHE A 107 -3.96 14.85 -8.18
C PHE A 107 -5.27 14.38 -8.82
N PHE A 108 -5.75 15.06 -9.86
CA PHE A 108 -6.99 14.67 -10.54
C PHE A 108 -6.84 13.34 -11.29
N ALA A 109 -5.75 13.17 -12.05
CA ALA A 109 -5.49 11.97 -12.83
C ALA A 109 -5.33 10.74 -11.92
N THR A 110 -4.63 10.86 -10.79
CA THR A 110 -4.52 9.79 -9.78
C THR A 110 -5.89 9.36 -9.27
N ASN A 111 -6.78 10.30 -8.94
CA ASN A 111 -8.12 9.98 -8.45
C ASN A 111 -8.97 9.26 -9.51
N ILE A 112 -8.95 9.74 -10.75
CA ILE A 112 -9.71 9.13 -11.86
C ILE A 112 -9.18 7.73 -12.17
N ALA A 113 -7.87 7.57 -12.32
CA ALA A 113 -7.25 6.28 -12.61
C ALA A 113 -7.52 5.26 -11.49
N GLY A 114 -7.42 5.69 -10.23
CA GLY A 114 -7.74 4.86 -9.07
C GLY A 114 -9.19 4.40 -9.07
N ARG A 115 -10.15 5.32 -9.27
CA ARG A 115 -11.59 4.99 -9.32
C ARG A 115 -11.93 4.05 -10.46
N SER A 116 -11.37 4.29 -11.65
CA SER A 116 -11.57 3.44 -12.83
C SER A 116 -11.07 2.01 -12.57
N MET A 117 -9.85 1.88 -12.06
CA MET A 117 -9.26 0.57 -11.76
C MET A 117 -10.00 -0.15 -10.63
N TYR A 118 -10.45 0.57 -9.61
CA TYR A 118 -11.24 0.02 -8.51
C TYR A 118 -12.58 -0.53 -8.98
N LYS A 119 -13.33 0.25 -9.79
CA LYS A 119 -14.58 -0.22 -10.41
C LYS A 119 -14.33 -1.46 -11.26
N ARG A 120 -13.24 -1.47 -12.06
CA ARG A 120 -12.86 -2.65 -12.84
C ARG A 120 -12.62 -3.86 -11.96
N LYS A 121 -11.88 -3.72 -10.85
CA LYS A 121 -11.60 -4.81 -9.91
C LYS A 121 -12.81 -5.27 -9.10
N LEU A 122 -13.80 -4.41 -8.88
CA LEU A 122 -15.10 -4.78 -8.34
C LEU A 122 -15.91 -5.60 -9.36
N ASN A 123 -16.03 -5.10 -10.60
CA ASN A 123 -16.78 -5.77 -11.66
C ASN A 123 -16.17 -7.12 -12.06
N GLU A 124 -14.85 -7.28 -11.98
CA GLU A 124 -14.18 -8.58 -12.18
C GLU A 124 -14.64 -9.63 -11.14
N ARG A 125 -15.10 -9.22 -9.96
CA ARG A 125 -15.57 -10.12 -8.88
C ARG A 125 -17.08 -10.32 -8.86
N ASP A 126 -17.82 -9.36 -9.41
CA ASP A 126 -19.26 -9.40 -9.58
C ASP A 126 -19.62 -9.15 -11.05
N PRO A 127 -19.36 -10.12 -11.95
CA PRO A 127 -19.60 -9.94 -13.38
C PRO A 127 -21.09 -9.85 -13.72
N THR A 128 -21.95 -10.44 -12.90
CA THR A 128 -23.41 -10.46 -13.07
C THR A 128 -24.10 -9.24 -12.46
N GLY A 129 -23.41 -8.48 -11.59
CA GLY A 129 -24.00 -7.35 -10.87
C GLY A 129 -24.92 -7.76 -9.71
N ALA A 130 -25.13 -9.06 -9.51
CA ALA A 130 -26.07 -9.59 -8.53
C ALA A 130 -25.65 -9.24 -7.09
N LEU A 131 -24.34 -9.16 -6.81
CA LEU A 131 -23.88 -8.72 -5.49
C LEU A 131 -24.16 -7.24 -5.29
N ASN A 132 -23.87 -6.40 -6.29
CA ASN A 132 -24.12 -4.97 -6.21
C ASN A 132 -25.62 -4.65 -6.02
N ASP A 133 -26.50 -5.37 -6.72
CA ASP A 133 -27.95 -5.20 -6.67
C ASP A 133 -28.53 -5.66 -5.32
N SER A 134 -28.03 -6.79 -4.77
CA SER A 134 -28.38 -7.24 -3.42
C SER A 134 -28.08 -6.16 -2.37
N TYR A 135 -26.95 -5.47 -2.49
CA TYR A 135 -26.61 -4.38 -1.59
C TYR A 135 -27.38 -3.08 -1.85
N ALA A 136 -27.75 -2.79 -3.09
CA ALA A 136 -28.55 -1.60 -3.42
C ALA A 136 -29.98 -1.72 -2.85
N ASN A 137 -30.52 -2.93 -2.84
CA ASN A 137 -31.87 -3.21 -2.35
C ASN A 137 -31.94 -3.48 -0.83
N ASN A 138 -30.83 -3.90 -0.19
CA ASN A 138 -30.79 -4.19 1.25
C ASN A 138 -30.39 -3.01 2.16
N TYR A 139 -30.18 -1.80 1.63
CA TYR A 139 -29.83 -0.62 2.45
C TYR A 139 -31.04 0.22 2.90
N GLY A 140 -32.26 -0.30 2.72
CA GLY A 140 -33.49 0.47 2.93
C GLY A 140 -34.51 -0.13 3.91
N ASP A 141 -34.71 -1.45 3.98
CA ASP A 141 -35.96 -1.93 4.57
C ASP A 141 -35.99 -3.41 5.01
N ASN A 142 -34.87 -3.99 5.45
CA ASN A 142 -34.91 -5.35 5.99
C ASN A 142 -34.36 -5.38 7.41
N ASP A 143 -35.31 -5.45 8.33
CA ASP A 143 -35.16 -5.92 9.69
C ASP A 143 -34.16 -7.07 9.78
N PHE A 144 -33.27 -6.96 10.76
CA PHE A 144 -32.19 -7.88 11.08
C PHE A 144 -32.69 -9.26 11.58
N GLU A 145 -33.92 -9.67 11.27
CA GLU A 145 -34.66 -10.68 12.05
C GLU A 145 -35.43 -11.75 11.24
N ALA A 146 -35.22 -11.91 9.93
CA ALA A 146 -35.95 -12.91 9.13
C ALA A 146 -35.10 -13.81 8.21
N ALA A 147 -33.82 -14.01 8.52
CA ALA A 147 -33.07 -15.13 7.95
C ALA A 147 -32.38 -15.88 9.10
N GLN A 148 -33.04 -16.93 9.61
CA GLN A 148 -32.34 -17.96 10.36
C GLN A 148 -31.14 -18.42 9.52
N PRO A 149 -29.91 -18.41 10.06
CA PRO A 149 -28.77 -18.95 9.37
C PRO A 149 -28.92 -20.47 9.38
N ASP A 150 -29.49 -21.03 8.31
CA ASP A 150 -29.26 -22.43 7.99
C ASP A 150 -27.75 -22.60 7.82
N GLN A 151 -27.15 -23.21 8.84
CA GLN A 151 -25.73 -23.48 8.98
C GLN A 151 -25.29 -24.41 7.85
N THR A 152 -24.81 -23.89 6.71
CA THR A 152 -23.81 -24.55 5.81
C THR A 152 -23.51 -23.80 4.51
N GLN A 153 -24.13 -22.65 4.20
CA GLN A 153 -23.68 -21.88 3.03
C GLN A 153 -22.40 -21.11 3.34
N GLU A 154 -21.25 -21.75 3.04
CA GLU A 154 -19.97 -21.06 2.97
C GLU A 154 -20.10 -19.86 2.03
N VAL A 155 -19.93 -18.64 2.58
CA VAL A 155 -20.03 -17.42 1.79
C VAL A 155 -19.03 -17.53 0.63
N PRO A 156 -19.48 -17.41 -0.63
CA PRO A 156 -18.60 -17.63 -1.76
C PRO A 156 -17.43 -16.65 -1.74
N ARG A 157 -16.26 -17.16 -2.13
CA ARG A 157 -14.99 -16.45 -2.16
C ARG A 157 -15.06 -15.04 -2.77
N ASN A 158 -15.71 -14.94 -3.92
CA ASN A 158 -15.84 -13.67 -4.65
C ASN A 158 -16.65 -12.63 -3.85
N GLN A 159 -17.69 -13.09 -3.13
CA GLN A 159 -18.50 -12.23 -2.28
C GLN A 159 -17.69 -11.71 -1.09
N ARG A 160 -16.92 -12.56 -0.39
CA ARG A 160 -16.05 -12.11 0.72
C ARG A 160 -15.04 -11.05 0.27
N GLN A 161 -14.43 -11.23 -0.89
CA GLN A 161 -13.50 -10.24 -1.45
C GLN A 161 -14.21 -8.96 -1.89
N TYR A 162 -15.39 -9.09 -2.51
CA TYR A 162 -16.21 -7.95 -2.94
C TYR A 162 -16.62 -7.10 -1.73
N ASP A 163 -17.14 -7.74 -0.68
CA ASP A 163 -17.57 -7.11 0.57
C ASP A 163 -16.41 -6.32 1.21
N MET A 164 -15.24 -6.97 1.33
CA MET A 164 -14.05 -6.32 1.87
C MET A 164 -13.60 -5.13 1.01
N MET A 165 -13.61 -5.27 -0.31
CA MET A 165 -13.24 -4.17 -1.22
C MET A 165 -14.20 -2.99 -1.13
N ARG A 166 -15.50 -3.26 -0.99
CA ARG A 166 -16.54 -2.24 -0.84
C ARG A 166 -16.41 -1.52 0.49
N LEU A 167 -16.17 -2.25 1.57
CA LEU A 167 -15.99 -1.69 2.91
C LEU A 167 -14.81 -0.71 2.97
N LEU A 168 -13.66 -1.14 2.46
CA LEU A 168 -12.43 -0.35 2.45
C LEU A 168 -12.44 0.81 1.44
N ASN A 169 -13.31 0.73 0.43
CA ASN A 169 -13.39 1.68 -0.68
C ASN A 169 -12.02 1.88 -1.37
N LEU A 170 -11.84 3.00 -2.05
CA LEU A 170 -10.56 3.45 -2.60
C LEU A 170 -9.62 4.06 -1.53
N GLY A 171 -9.88 3.82 -0.24
CA GLY A 171 -9.08 4.39 0.84
C GLY A 171 -7.69 3.75 0.86
N ALA A 172 -6.61 4.52 0.68
CA ALA A 172 -5.22 4.10 0.85
C ALA A 172 -4.85 2.70 0.27
N PRO A 173 -5.00 2.45 -1.04
CA PRO A 173 -4.83 1.12 -1.64
C PRO A 173 -3.43 0.51 -1.39
N SER A 174 -2.38 1.33 -1.32
CA SER A 174 -1.03 0.84 -0.99
C SER A 174 -0.95 0.22 0.42
N LYS A 175 -1.66 0.80 1.40
CA LYS A 175 -1.67 0.29 2.78
C LYS A 175 -2.41 -1.04 2.86
N TRP A 176 -3.59 -1.13 2.25
CA TRP A 176 -4.36 -2.38 2.24
C TRP A 176 -3.68 -3.48 1.44
N SER A 177 -3.04 -3.15 0.32
CA SER A 177 -2.21 -4.09 -0.42
C SER A 177 -1.15 -4.73 0.48
N MET A 178 -0.44 -3.91 1.27
CA MET A 178 0.57 -4.39 2.19
C MET A 178 -0.03 -5.18 3.35
N TYR A 179 -1.14 -4.71 3.93
CA TYR A 179 -1.85 -5.41 5.01
C TYR A 179 -2.23 -6.83 4.61
N PHE A 180 -2.93 -6.99 3.49
CA PHE A 180 -3.35 -8.31 3.05
C PHE A 180 -2.17 -9.19 2.65
N TYR A 181 -1.08 -8.62 2.13
CA TYR A 181 0.13 -9.38 1.81
C TYR A 181 0.85 -9.88 3.08
N ILE A 182 1.03 -9.02 4.08
CA ILE A 182 1.66 -9.40 5.35
C ILE A 182 0.81 -10.44 6.09
N THR A 183 -0.50 -10.23 6.16
CA THR A 183 -1.39 -11.12 6.90
C THR A 183 -1.68 -12.43 6.16
N TYR A 184 -1.48 -12.47 4.84
CA TYR A 184 -1.43 -13.72 4.08
C TYR A 184 -0.26 -14.60 4.54
N GLN A 185 0.91 -14.01 4.78
CA GLN A 185 2.09 -14.74 5.25
C GLN A 185 2.01 -15.09 6.74
N ASN A 186 1.53 -14.14 7.55
CA ASN A 186 1.48 -14.26 9.01
C ASN A 186 0.10 -13.81 9.52
N PRO A 187 -0.86 -14.72 9.75
CA PRO A 187 -2.21 -14.35 10.18
C PRO A 187 -2.24 -13.69 11.57
N GLU A 188 -1.23 -13.91 12.42
CA GLU A 188 -1.11 -13.25 13.73
C GLU A 188 -0.89 -11.73 13.63
N ARG A 189 -0.49 -11.23 12.46
CA ARG A 189 -0.28 -9.78 12.21
C ARG A 189 -1.57 -9.05 11.80
N ARG A 190 -2.72 -9.69 11.93
CA ARG A 190 -4.04 -9.07 11.73
C ARG A 190 -4.22 -7.88 12.67
N LEU A 191 -5.10 -6.97 12.27
CA LEU A 191 -5.50 -5.89 13.16
C LEU A 191 -6.21 -6.51 14.39
N PRO A 192 -5.88 -6.05 15.61
CA PRO A 192 -6.52 -6.55 16.81
C PRO A 192 -7.98 -6.09 16.88
N ASP A 193 -8.79 -6.82 17.65
CA ASP A 193 -10.20 -6.51 17.85
C ASP A 193 -10.36 -5.04 18.30
N PRO A 194 -11.14 -4.23 17.55
CA PRO A 194 -11.40 -2.83 17.90
C PRO A 194 -12.05 -2.68 19.29
N LYS A 195 -12.83 -3.66 19.77
CA LYS A 195 -13.44 -3.65 21.11
C LYS A 195 -12.37 -3.71 22.20
N VAL A 196 -11.47 -4.68 22.11
CA VAL A 196 -10.33 -4.83 23.03
C VAL A 196 -9.42 -3.60 22.97
N LYS A 197 -9.22 -3.02 21.78
CA LYS A 197 -8.43 -1.79 21.64
C LYS A 197 -9.10 -0.58 22.28
N LEU A 198 -10.41 -0.44 22.16
CA LEU A 198 -11.14 0.65 22.77
C LEU A 198 -11.06 0.56 24.31
N GLU A 199 -11.21 -0.63 24.88
CA GLU A 199 -11.00 -0.86 26.31
C GLU A 199 -9.57 -0.54 26.75
N GLN A 200 -8.56 -0.94 25.96
CA GLN A 200 -7.17 -0.62 26.23
C GLN A 200 -6.93 0.90 26.26
N ILE A 201 -7.55 1.64 25.34
CA ILE A 201 -7.46 3.09 25.27
C ILE A 201 -8.17 3.73 26.48
N LYS A 202 -9.36 3.24 26.87
CA LYS A 202 -10.07 3.68 28.08
C LYS A 202 -9.23 3.47 29.34
N LYS A 203 -8.55 2.32 29.46
CA LYS A 203 -7.71 1.96 30.61
C LYS A 203 -6.37 2.70 30.67
N SER A 204 -5.73 2.93 29.51
CA SER A 204 -4.37 3.51 29.46
C SER A 204 -4.35 5.02 29.25
N GLY A 205 -5.44 5.63 28.76
CA GLY A 205 -5.50 7.07 28.45
C GLY A 205 -4.57 7.53 27.31
N VAL A 206 -3.74 6.63 26.76
CA VAL A 206 -2.74 6.96 25.72
C VAL A 206 -3.10 6.25 24.43
N PHE A 207 -3.27 7.04 23.36
CA PHE A 207 -3.46 6.52 22.01
C PHE A 207 -2.11 6.03 21.44
N ASN A 208 -1.73 4.80 21.78
CA ASN A 208 -0.64 4.12 21.09
C ASN A 208 -1.16 3.66 19.72
N GLY A 209 -0.87 4.45 18.68
CA GLY A 209 -1.29 4.14 17.31
C GLY A 209 -0.92 2.71 16.89
N SER A 210 -1.79 2.07 16.10
CA SER A 210 -1.64 0.65 15.74
C SER A 210 -0.22 0.34 15.26
N PRO A 211 0.44 -0.69 15.84
CA PRO A 211 1.82 -1.04 15.48
C PRO A 211 1.96 -1.37 13.99
N PHE A 212 0.88 -1.80 13.33
CA PHE A 212 0.87 -2.09 11.90
C PHE A 212 1.00 -0.83 11.02
N LEU A 213 0.33 0.27 11.41
CA LEU A 213 0.32 1.51 10.61
C LEU A 213 1.54 2.40 10.88
N ASN A 214 2.16 2.24 12.05
CA ASN A 214 3.31 3.02 12.49
C ASN A 214 4.65 2.24 12.45
N GLN A 215 4.64 0.99 11.97
CA GLN A 215 5.88 0.23 11.75
C GLN A 215 6.67 0.86 10.61
N ARG A 216 7.70 1.64 10.98
CA ARG A 216 8.80 2.06 10.07
C ARG A 216 9.59 0.88 9.49
N ASP A 217 9.30 -0.33 9.95
CA ASP A 217 9.94 -1.56 9.54
C ASP A 217 8.92 -2.70 9.35
N PRO A 218 8.24 -2.75 8.19
CA PRO A 218 7.22 -3.77 7.91
C PRO A 218 7.81 -5.19 7.73
N ILE A 219 9.12 -5.29 7.43
CA ILE A 219 9.82 -6.57 7.20
C ILE A 219 10.52 -7.06 8.48
N GLY A 220 10.63 -6.23 9.52
CA GLY A 220 11.26 -6.61 10.78
C GLY A 220 12.79 -6.68 10.69
N LEU A 221 13.41 -6.04 9.69
CA LEU A 221 14.86 -6.05 9.46
C LEU A 221 15.64 -5.28 10.54
N TYR A 222 14.99 -4.36 11.25
CA TYR A 222 15.57 -3.45 12.24
C TYR A 222 15.17 -3.80 13.68
N ARG A 223 14.27 -4.77 13.91
CA ARG A 223 13.79 -5.11 15.27
C ARG A 223 14.85 -5.81 16.14
N ASN A 224 15.94 -6.33 15.57
CA ASN A 224 16.93 -7.15 16.30
C ASN A 224 18.35 -6.56 16.42
N LYS A 225 18.58 -5.26 16.12
CA LYS A 225 19.85 -4.60 16.44
C LYS A 225 19.75 -3.83 17.75
N GLY A 226 19.73 -4.50 18.90
CA GLY A 226 19.89 -3.78 20.18
C GLY A 226 19.44 -4.48 21.45
N LYS A 227 18.62 -5.54 21.40
CA LYS A 227 18.36 -6.34 22.59
C LYS A 227 19.52 -7.32 22.83
N LYS A 228 20.65 -6.78 23.30
CA LYS A 228 21.61 -7.56 24.07
C LYS A 228 20.85 -8.15 25.25
N SER A 229 20.83 -9.48 25.32
CA SER A 229 20.48 -10.20 26.53
C SER A 229 21.22 -9.56 27.71
N SER A 230 20.47 -9.18 28.74
CA SER A 230 21.02 -8.86 30.04
C SER A 230 21.61 -10.15 30.63
N GLY A 231 22.87 -10.40 30.30
CA GLY A 231 23.65 -11.56 30.71
C GLY A 231 25.11 -11.18 30.85
N ARG A 232 25.40 -10.52 31.99
CA ARG A 232 26.61 -10.58 32.84
C ARG A 232 27.97 -11.04 32.25
N ASN A 233 29.00 -10.30 32.72
CA ASN A 233 30.47 -10.52 32.68
C ASN A 233 31.14 -9.82 31.48
N GLU A 234 31.62 -8.57 31.62
CA GLU A 234 32.90 -8.17 32.27
C GLU A 234 34.11 -8.65 31.46
N TRP A 235 34.85 -7.69 30.88
CA TRP A 235 36.32 -7.58 30.69
C TRP A 235 36.62 -6.66 29.49
N GLY A 236 37.44 -5.62 29.73
CA GLY A 236 38.03 -4.78 28.67
C GLY A 236 37.63 -3.32 28.74
N LYS A 237 38.30 -2.58 29.61
CA LYS A 237 38.26 -1.13 29.76
C LYS A 237 39.09 -0.49 28.65
N ASP A 238 38.45 0.30 27.79
CA ASP A 238 39.10 1.39 27.04
C ASP A 238 38.14 2.58 27.11
N ASP A 239 38.46 3.51 28.01
CA ASP A 239 37.81 4.79 28.14
C ASP A 239 38.20 5.63 26.92
N ASN A 240 37.31 5.74 25.94
CA ASN A 240 37.37 6.82 24.96
C ASN A 240 35.95 7.27 24.64
N ASP A 241 35.69 8.54 24.94
CA ASP A 241 34.39 9.19 24.89
C ASP A 241 33.60 8.83 23.63
N SER A 242 32.45 8.18 23.83
CA SER A 242 31.52 7.85 22.75
C SER A 242 30.78 9.13 22.32
N LEU A 243 31.49 9.99 21.58
CA LEU A 243 30.83 11.00 20.78
C LEU A 243 29.95 10.30 19.74
N SER A 244 28.74 10.82 19.58
CA SER A 244 27.79 10.30 18.62
C SER A 244 28.42 10.31 17.21
N SER A 245 28.10 9.32 16.39
CA SER A 245 28.54 9.24 14.98
C SER A 245 28.24 10.54 14.19
N TRP A 246 27.29 11.34 14.68
CA TRP A 246 26.94 12.66 14.13
C TRP A 246 27.84 13.81 14.60
N GLU A 247 28.37 13.78 15.82
CA GLU A 247 29.39 14.76 16.27
C GLU A 247 30.67 14.63 15.45
N LYS A 248 31.06 13.39 15.12
CA LYS A 248 32.29 13.09 14.37
C LYS A 248 32.27 13.64 12.94
N VAL A 249 31.09 13.80 12.34
CA VAL A 249 30.91 14.41 11.01
C VAL A 249 30.99 15.95 11.07
N ARG A 250 30.66 16.57 12.22
CA ARG A 250 30.74 18.02 12.40
C ARG A 250 32.13 18.52 12.73
N ASN A 251 32.93 17.73 13.44
CA ASN A 251 34.21 18.18 13.97
C ASN A 251 35.38 18.07 13.00
N GLY A 252 35.17 17.56 11.77
CA GLY A 252 36.12 17.74 10.67
C GLY A 252 37.54 17.20 10.94
N GLU A 253 37.70 16.19 11.79
CA GLU A 253 39.00 15.55 12.03
C GLU A 253 39.30 14.52 10.93
N ASP A 254 39.95 15.04 9.89
CA ASP A 254 40.99 14.46 9.03
C ASP A 254 41.07 12.93 8.84
N GLY A 255 40.83 12.53 7.59
CA GLY A 255 41.60 11.42 6.97
C GLY A 255 40.79 10.26 6.38
N SER A 256 39.49 10.13 6.66
CA SER A 256 38.67 9.05 6.08
C SER A 256 37.91 9.56 4.85
N LEU A 257 38.41 9.21 3.67
CA LEU A 257 37.71 9.40 2.40
C LEU A 257 36.28 8.84 2.49
N SER A 258 35.32 9.67 2.09
CA SER A 258 33.90 9.31 1.93
C SER A 258 33.76 7.96 1.20
N SER A 259 32.87 7.08 1.67
CA SER A 259 32.55 5.80 1.01
C SER A 259 32.17 5.97 -0.46
N TRP A 260 31.71 7.15 -0.89
CA TRP A 260 31.40 7.47 -2.28
C TRP A 260 32.62 7.84 -3.13
N GLU A 261 33.70 8.33 -2.50
CA GLU A 261 34.97 8.58 -3.16
C GLU A 261 35.71 7.27 -3.45
N ASN A 262 35.60 6.29 -2.55
CA ASN A 262 36.24 4.98 -2.69
C ASN A 262 35.65 4.14 -3.85
N ILE A 263 34.36 4.35 -4.17
CA ILE A 263 33.71 3.71 -5.33
C ILE A 263 34.17 4.35 -6.65
N ARG A 264 34.53 5.64 -6.63
CA ARG A 264 34.98 6.37 -7.84
C ARG A 264 36.48 6.21 -8.12
N SER A 265 37.30 5.98 -7.10
CA SER A 265 38.74 5.77 -7.27
C SER A 265 39.10 4.35 -7.73
N LEU A 266 38.28 3.34 -7.41
CA LEU A 266 38.57 1.94 -7.79
C LEU A 266 38.50 1.67 -9.31
N GLY A 267 37.90 2.57 -10.10
CA GLY A 267 37.72 2.40 -11.54
C GLY A 267 38.84 2.96 -12.43
N LYS A 268 39.92 3.51 -11.87
CA LYS A 268 40.88 4.33 -12.64
C LYS A 268 42.33 3.82 -12.70
N GLY A 269 42.63 2.60 -12.27
CA GLY A 269 44.02 2.14 -12.19
C GLY A 269 44.25 0.66 -12.46
N GLN A 270 44.03 0.19 -13.70
CA GLN A 270 44.82 -0.89 -14.31
C GLN A 270 44.32 -1.18 -15.74
N LEU A 271 45.10 -0.75 -16.74
CA LEU A 271 45.51 -1.56 -17.89
C LEU A 271 46.31 -0.69 -18.86
N GLN A 272 47.62 -0.80 -18.70
CA GLN A 272 48.62 -0.43 -19.69
C GLN A 272 48.54 -1.43 -20.86
N ALA A 273 48.62 -0.91 -22.08
CA ALA A 273 48.72 -1.66 -23.34
C ALA A 273 50.06 -2.41 -23.46
N PRO A 274 50.17 -3.35 -24.42
CA PRO A 274 50.99 -3.01 -25.58
C PRO A 274 50.41 -3.43 -26.95
N ASP A 275 50.65 -2.53 -27.91
CA ASP A 275 50.93 -2.68 -29.35
C ASP A 275 50.05 -3.50 -30.31
N ALA A 276 49.33 -2.70 -31.12
CA ALA A 276 49.36 -2.66 -32.59
C ALA A 276 49.26 -3.97 -33.40
N GLN A 277 48.07 -4.21 -33.96
CA GLN A 277 47.93 -4.64 -35.35
C GLN A 277 46.66 -4.05 -35.98
N LYS A 278 46.75 -3.86 -37.28
CA LYS A 278 45.95 -3.01 -38.15
C LYS A 278 44.96 -3.87 -38.95
N GLU A 279 43.86 -3.24 -39.33
CA GLU A 279 42.96 -3.54 -40.47
C GLU A 279 41.60 -4.23 -40.18
N ASP A 280 40.62 -3.58 -40.83
CA ASP A 280 39.33 -4.04 -41.34
C ASP A 280 38.14 -4.30 -40.41
N GLY A 281 37.18 -3.38 -40.52
CA GLY A 281 35.92 -3.71 -41.20
C GLY A 281 34.79 -4.32 -40.36
N ALA A 282 33.64 -3.65 -40.43
CA ALA A 282 32.28 -4.11 -40.11
C ALA A 282 31.77 -3.95 -38.67
N ASP A 283 30.84 -3.00 -38.52
CA ASP A 283 29.52 -3.13 -37.88
C ASP A 283 29.38 -4.11 -36.71
N VAL A 284 29.48 -3.59 -35.48
CA VAL A 284 29.15 -4.33 -34.23
C VAL A 284 28.22 -3.49 -33.34
N PHE A 285 27.10 -3.05 -33.90
CA PHE A 285 25.89 -2.73 -33.11
C PHE A 285 24.68 -3.40 -33.76
N SER A 286 24.68 -4.73 -33.71
CA SER A 286 23.52 -5.58 -33.96
C SER A 286 23.47 -6.70 -32.91
N SER A 287 22.24 -7.00 -32.49
CA SER A 287 21.79 -8.00 -31.49
C SER A 287 21.84 -7.54 -30.01
N GLY A 288 20.77 -7.65 -29.21
CA GLY A 288 19.49 -8.31 -29.45
C GLY A 288 18.37 -7.74 -28.57
N PHE A 289 17.34 -7.24 -29.23
CA PHE A 289 15.97 -7.39 -28.77
C PHE A 289 15.32 -8.41 -29.69
N SER A 290 15.35 -9.67 -29.27
CA SER A 290 14.63 -10.74 -29.93
C SER A 290 13.16 -10.59 -29.55
N ASP A 291 12.40 -10.17 -30.56
CA ASP A 291 10.95 -10.17 -30.62
C ASP A 291 10.51 -11.62 -30.83
N ASP A 292 10.06 -12.28 -29.76
CA ASP A 292 9.42 -13.59 -29.82
C ASP A 292 7.90 -13.40 -29.78
N SER A 293 7.37 -13.06 -30.95
CA SER A 293 5.97 -13.30 -31.29
C SER A 293 5.81 -14.78 -31.61
N ASN A 294 5.03 -15.51 -30.81
CA ASN A 294 4.37 -16.71 -31.29
C ASN A 294 2.96 -16.85 -30.72
N ASP A 295 2.03 -16.83 -31.67
CA ASP A 295 0.90 -17.75 -31.77
C ASP A 295 -0.37 -17.49 -30.93
N ILE A 296 -1.25 -16.65 -31.47
CA ILE A 296 -2.70 -16.78 -31.25
C ILE A 296 -3.40 -16.75 -32.62
N GLY A 297 -3.61 -17.96 -33.14
CA GLY A 297 -4.86 -18.44 -33.76
C GLY A 297 -5.66 -17.45 -34.59
N LYS A 298 -5.48 -17.53 -35.92
CA LYS A 298 -6.51 -17.15 -36.89
C LYS A 298 -7.75 -18.02 -36.68
N SER A 299 -8.81 -17.44 -36.14
CA SER A 299 -10.14 -18.05 -36.18
C SER A 299 -10.74 -17.78 -37.56
N TYR A 300 -10.95 -18.86 -38.30
CA TYR A 300 -11.64 -18.88 -39.58
C TYR A 300 -13.11 -18.46 -39.37
N SER A 301 -13.50 -17.39 -40.04
CA SER A 301 -14.89 -17.03 -40.32
C SER A 301 -15.45 -18.01 -41.36
N ASP A 302 -16.20 -19.00 -40.89
CA ASP A 302 -16.97 -19.92 -41.73
C ASP A 302 -18.38 -19.34 -41.92
N GLU A 303 -18.53 -18.43 -42.89
CA GLU A 303 -19.82 -17.96 -43.38
C GLU A 303 -20.50 -19.10 -44.18
N ARG A 304 -21.34 -19.87 -43.49
CA ARG A 304 -22.31 -20.75 -44.16
C ARG A 304 -23.49 -19.92 -44.67
N LEU A 305 -23.43 -19.63 -45.97
CA LEU A 305 -24.57 -19.24 -46.80
C LEU A 305 -25.63 -20.36 -46.76
N LEU A 306 -26.81 -20.04 -46.24
CA LEU A 306 -28.02 -20.85 -46.42
C LEU A 306 -28.63 -20.55 -47.80
N PRO A 307 -28.94 -21.56 -48.63
CA PRO A 307 -29.73 -21.37 -49.83
C PRO A 307 -31.20 -21.18 -49.45
N SER A 308 -31.70 -19.95 -49.60
CA SER A 308 -33.13 -19.65 -49.65
C SER A 308 -33.64 -19.97 -51.05
N GLY A 309 -34.37 -21.07 -51.19
CA GLY A 309 -35.11 -21.41 -52.40
C GLY A 309 -36.26 -22.34 -52.06
N ASN A 310 -37.48 -21.79 -52.04
CA ASN A 310 -38.62 -22.45 -52.64
C ASN A 310 -39.80 -21.48 -52.76
N ASP A 311 -40.09 -21.13 -54.01
CA ASP A 311 -41.43 -20.78 -54.48
C ASP A 311 -42.20 -22.09 -54.73
N ARG A 312 -43.35 -22.24 -54.08
CA ARG A 312 -44.60 -22.81 -54.61
C ARG A 312 -45.71 -22.77 -53.57
#